data_AF-A0A4Q8LY60-F1
#
_entry.id   AF-A0A4Q8LY60-F1
#
_cell.length_a   1.000
_cell.length_b   1.000
_cell.length_c   1.000
_cell.angle_alpha   90.00
_cell.angle_beta   90.00
_cell.angle_gamma   90.00
#
_symmetry.space_group_name_H-M   'P 1'
#
loop_
_entity.id
_entity.type
_entity.pdbx_description
1 polymer ?
#
loop_
_entity_poly.entity_id
_entity_poly.type
_entity_poly.pdbx_seq_one_letter_code
_entity_poly.pdbx_strand_id
1 'polypeptide(L)'
;MKQPDPLPPAQPLTLQLETFVPYQLSVLSNRVSQAISAEYYRRFGLVMTEWRTMCVLGRYPGLSAGEVAEQTAMDKVAVSRAVARLLERGLVSRDIHGDDRRRSVLALSEKGRDLHDTVAPLVLECERRLLSVLDEAEVAQLHTLMQRLAGSGMDNLLAGLKDAPVSPVSSADRNPPLG
;
A
#
# COMPACT_ATOMS: atom_id res chain seq x y z
N MET A 1 42.42 -3.38 45.90
CA MET A 1 41.49 -4.10 44.99
C MET A 1 41.07 -3.12 43.91
N LYS A 2 41.42 -3.38 42.64
CA LYS A 2 40.95 -2.55 41.51
C LYS A 2 39.52 -2.96 41.18
N GLN A 3 38.61 -1.99 41.16
CA GLN A 3 37.24 -2.16 40.72
C GLN A 3 37.26 -2.56 39.23
N PRO A 4 36.53 -3.60 38.79
CA PRO A 4 36.49 -3.96 37.38
C PRO A 4 35.92 -2.78 36.57
N ASP A 5 36.51 -2.55 35.40
CA ASP A 5 36.04 -1.51 34.48
C ASP A 5 34.55 -1.69 34.20
N PRO A 6 33.76 -0.59 34.18
CA PRO A 6 32.37 -0.67 33.82
C PRO A 6 32.24 -1.22 32.40
N LEU A 7 31.33 -2.19 32.22
CA LEU A 7 30.96 -2.71 30.91
C LEU A 7 30.61 -1.52 29.99
N PRO A 8 31.07 -1.51 28.73
CA PRO A 8 30.73 -0.44 27.81
C PRO A 8 29.21 -0.31 27.71
N PRO A 9 28.67 0.92 27.71
CA PRO A 9 27.23 1.13 27.59
C PRO A 9 26.72 0.44 26.32
N ALA A 10 25.63 -0.30 26.43
CA ALA A 10 24.97 -0.93 25.29
C ALA A 10 24.74 0.16 24.22
N GLN A 11 25.36 -0.02 23.04
CA GLN A 11 25.22 0.96 21.97
C GLN A 11 23.73 1.07 21.61
N PRO A 12 23.16 2.28 21.56
CA PRO A 12 21.76 2.44 21.21
C PRO A 12 21.53 1.85 19.82
N LEU A 13 20.60 0.90 19.72
CA LEU A 13 20.15 0.33 18.46
C LEU A 13 19.56 1.45 17.61
N THR A 14 20.37 2.03 16.73
CA THR A 14 19.98 3.15 15.87
C THR A 14 19.57 2.59 14.52
N LEU A 15 18.33 2.84 14.10
CA LEU A 15 17.84 2.44 12.78
C LEU A 15 18.51 3.29 11.70
N GLN A 16 19.32 2.65 10.85
CA GLN A 16 19.88 3.25 9.64
C GLN A 16 18.80 3.23 8.55
N LEU A 17 18.11 4.35 8.34
CA LEU A 17 16.94 4.42 7.44
C LEU A 17 17.30 4.11 5.98
N GLU A 18 18.52 4.42 5.58
CA GLU A 18 19.08 4.22 4.24
C GLU A 18 19.28 2.74 3.89
N THR A 19 19.25 1.85 4.88
CA THR A 19 19.36 0.40 4.69
C THR A 19 18.19 -0.36 5.32
N PHE A 20 17.27 0.34 5.98
CA PHE A 20 16.11 -0.26 6.62
C PHE A 20 14.98 -0.45 5.60
N VAL A 21 14.91 -1.66 5.04
CA VAL A 21 14.00 -2.03 3.94
C VAL A 21 12.55 -1.58 4.14
N PRO A 22 11.89 -1.76 5.31
CA PRO A 22 10.49 -1.32 5.47
C PRO A 22 10.29 0.18 5.24
N TYR A 23 11.25 1.01 5.69
CA TYR A 23 11.22 2.44 5.46
C TYR A 23 11.44 2.78 3.99
N GLN A 24 12.45 2.17 3.35
CA GLN A 24 12.75 2.40 1.93
C GLN A 24 11.56 2.01 1.03
N LEU A 25 10.91 0.88 1.29
CA LEU A 25 9.72 0.44 0.56
C LEU A 25 8.58 1.44 0.71
N SER A 26 8.31 1.91 1.93
CA SER A 26 7.27 2.90 2.19
C SER A 26 7.53 4.22 1.46
N VAL A 27 8.74 4.77 1.59
CA VAL A 27 9.12 6.04 0.95
C VAL A 27 9.09 5.93 -0.58
N LEU A 28 9.64 4.86 -1.14
CA LEU A 28 9.65 4.65 -2.59
C LEU A 28 8.22 4.50 -3.13
N SER A 29 7.41 3.64 -2.50
CA SER A 29 6.01 3.44 -2.86
C SER A 29 5.22 4.75 -2.83
N ASN A 30 5.37 5.56 -1.78
CA ASN A 30 4.69 6.84 -1.65
C ASN A 30 5.11 7.84 -2.74
N ARG A 31 6.42 7.96 -3.01
CA ARG A 31 6.94 8.88 -4.04
C ARG A 31 6.49 8.50 -5.44
N VAL A 32 6.60 7.21 -5.80
CA VAL A 32 6.14 6.68 -7.08
C VAL A 32 4.63 6.93 -7.23
N SER A 33 3.86 6.58 -6.21
CA SER A 33 2.40 6.74 -6.22
C SER A 33 1.98 8.20 -6.38
N GLN A 34 2.65 9.13 -5.69
CA GLN A 34 2.37 10.56 -5.80
C GLN A 34 2.69 11.10 -7.20
N ALA A 35 3.83 10.71 -7.77
CA ALA A 35 4.26 11.15 -9.10
C ALA A 35 3.28 10.67 -10.19
N ILE A 36 2.92 9.38 -10.19
CA ILE A 36 1.96 8.82 -11.13
C ILE A 36 0.57 9.43 -10.91
N SER A 37 0.17 9.62 -9.64
CA SER A 37 -1.14 10.21 -9.35
C SER A 37 -1.29 11.65 -9.81
N ALA A 38 -0.23 12.44 -9.77
CA ALA A 38 -0.26 13.79 -10.30
C ALA A 38 -0.58 13.80 -11.81
N GLU A 39 -0.14 12.78 -12.54
CA GLU A 39 -0.31 12.71 -14.00
C GLU A 39 -1.77 12.52 -14.39
N TYR A 40 -2.46 11.51 -13.86
CA TYR A 40 -3.87 11.29 -14.18
C TYR A 40 -4.80 12.24 -13.42
N TYR A 41 -4.38 12.80 -12.27
CA TYR A 41 -5.19 13.81 -11.58
C TYR A 41 -5.35 15.08 -12.42
N ARG A 42 -4.25 15.60 -12.99
CA ARG A 42 -4.30 16.79 -13.84
C ARG A 42 -5.18 16.61 -15.08
N ARG A 43 -5.20 15.41 -15.64
CA ARG A 43 -5.92 15.11 -16.89
C ARG A 43 -7.37 14.71 -16.69
N PHE A 44 -7.68 14.00 -15.60
CA PHE A 44 -8.99 13.34 -15.43
C PHE A 44 -9.65 13.59 -14.07
N GLY A 45 -9.03 14.39 -13.19
CA GLY A 45 -9.51 14.64 -11.83
C GLY A 45 -9.62 13.36 -10.99
N LEU A 46 -8.87 12.32 -11.34
CA LEU A 46 -8.87 11.02 -10.68
C LEU A 46 -7.79 11.02 -9.59
N VAL A 47 -8.11 10.59 -8.37
CA VAL A 47 -7.11 10.43 -7.30
C VAL A 47 -6.63 9.00 -7.17
N MET A 48 -5.51 8.78 -6.48
CA MET A 48 -4.89 7.45 -6.33
C MET A 48 -5.81 6.36 -5.81
N THR A 49 -6.61 6.64 -4.79
CA THR A 49 -7.52 5.64 -4.23
C THR A 49 -8.62 5.28 -5.22
N GLU A 50 -9.12 6.25 -5.99
CA GLU A 50 -10.09 6.02 -7.07
C GLU A 50 -9.47 5.18 -8.20
N TRP A 51 -8.27 5.54 -8.66
CA TRP A 51 -7.55 4.79 -9.70
C TRP A 51 -7.27 3.34 -9.30
N ARG A 52 -6.72 3.11 -8.10
CA ARG A 52 -6.46 1.75 -7.59
C ARG A 52 -7.75 0.94 -7.43
N THR A 53 -8.82 1.57 -6.97
CA THR A 53 -10.15 0.95 -6.90
C THR A 53 -10.61 0.52 -8.29
N MET A 54 -10.45 1.38 -9.31
CA MET A 54 -10.81 1.04 -10.69
C MET A 54 -9.96 -0.09 -11.26
N CYS A 55 -8.65 -0.11 -11.01
CA CYS A 55 -7.76 -1.19 -11.45
C CYS A 55 -8.20 -2.55 -10.87
N VAL A 56 -8.48 -2.59 -9.57
CA VAL A 56 -8.94 -3.82 -8.90
C VAL A 56 -10.29 -4.27 -9.45
N LEU A 57 -11.26 -3.37 -9.61
CA LEU A 57 -12.57 -3.71 -10.15
C LEU A 57 -12.54 -4.07 -11.65
N GLY A 58 -11.60 -3.52 -12.40
CA GLY A 58 -11.36 -3.87 -13.80
C GLY A 58 -10.82 -5.30 -13.95
N ARG A 59 -9.96 -5.72 -13.01
CA ARG A 59 -9.39 -7.08 -13.01
C ARG A 59 -10.31 -8.12 -12.34
N TYR A 60 -11.01 -7.70 -11.30
CA TYR A 60 -11.85 -8.51 -10.41
C TYR A 60 -13.20 -7.82 -10.19
N PRO A 61 -14.14 -7.91 -11.16
CA PRO A 61 -15.49 -7.39 -10.97
C PRO A 61 -16.22 -8.22 -9.91
N GLY A 62 -17.19 -7.61 -9.22
CA GLY A 62 -18.03 -8.27 -8.23
C GLY A 62 -17.55 -8.12 -6.79
N LEU A 63 -16.45 -7.42 -6.54
CA LEU A 63 -15.94 -7.21 -5.18
C LEU A 63 -16.76 -6.17 -4.41
N SER A 64 -16.87 -6.37 -3.10
CA SER A 64 -17.31 -5.34 -2.17
C SER A 64 -16.21 -4.30 -1.91
N ALA A 65 -16.58 -3.14 -1.36
CA ALA A 65 -15.58 -2.12 -0.96
C ALA A 65 -14.58 -2.65 0.09
N GLY A 66 -15.00 -3.58 0.96
CA GLY A 66 -14.12 -4.21 1.94
C GLY A 66 -13.06 -5.08 1.27
N GLU A 67 -13.44 -5.88 0.28
CA GLU A 67 -12.52 -6.71 -0.49
C GLU A 67 -11.57 -5.89 -1.36
N VAL A 68 -12.05 -4.76 -1.92
CA VAL A 68 -11.17 -3.82 -2.61
C VAL A 68 -10.11 -3.26 -1.65
N ALA A 69 -10.50 -2.91 -0.42
CA ALA A 69 -9.55 -2.44 0.58
C ALA A 69 -8.52 -3.51 0.95
N GLU A 70 -8.95 -4.77 1.09
CA GLU A 70 -8.06 -5.91 1.33
C GLU A 70 -7.10 -6.13 0.17
N GLN A 71 -7.59 -6.17 -1.07
CA GLN A 71 -6.74 -6.37 -2.27
C GLN A 71 -5.74 -5.25 -2.49
N THR A 72 -6.08 -4.02 -2.12
CA THR A 72 -5.21 -2.85 -2.31
C THR A 72 -4.33 -2.56 -1.10
N ALA A 73 -4.51 -3.28 0.02
CA ALA A 73 -3.93 -2.95 1.33
C ALA A 73 -4.11 -1.47 1.72
N MET A 74 -5.21 -0.84 1.28
CA MET A 74 -5.54 0.55 1.59
C MET A 74 -6.53 0.66 2.75
N ASP A 75 -6.56 1.84 3.37
CA ASP A 75 -7.52 2.14 4.42
C ASP A 75 -8.98 1.97 3.94
N LYS A 76 -9.80 1.28 4.75
CA LYS A 76 -11.19 0.96 4.43
C LYS A 76 -12.05 2.21 4.26
N VAL A 77 -11.79 3.27 5.03
CA VAL A 77 -12.52 4.53 4.93
C VAL A 77 -12.16 5.26 3.64
N ALA A 78 -10.87 5.30 3.28
CA ALA A 78 -10.39 5.88 2.03
C ALA A 78 -10.98 5.17 0.80
N VAL A 79 -11.02 3.82 0.81
CA VAL A 79 -11.65 3.04 -0.26
C VAL A 79 -13.15 3.29 -0.33
N SER A 80 -13.85 3.32 0.81
CA SER A 80 -15.29 3.60 0.83
C SER A 80 -15.61 4.98 0.24
N ARG A 81 -14.80 6.01 0.56
CA ARG A 81 -14.92 7.35 -0.04
C ARG A 81 -14.64 7.35 -1.53
N ALA A 82 -13.62 6.61 -1.99
CA ALA A 82 -13.31 6.47 -3.40
C ALA A 82 -14.46 5.81 -4.17
N VAL A 83 -15.02 4.72 -3.64
CA VAL A 83 -16.19 4.04 -4.21
C VAL A 83 -17.38 4.98 -4.32
N ALA A 84 -17.69 5.76 -3.26
CA ALA A 84 -18.79 6.72 -3.29
C ALA A 84 -18.62 7.75 -4.42
N ARG A 85 -17.42 8.33 -4.54
CA ARG A 85 -17.10 9.30 -5.62
C ARG A 85 -17.14 8.68 -7.01
N LEU A 86 -16.69 7.44 -7.17
CA LEU A 86 -16.75 6.74 -8.44
C LEU A 86 -18.20 6.41 -8.84
N LEU A 87 -19.06 6.07 -7.88
CA LEU A 87 -20.51 5.90 -8.10
C LEU A 87 -21.17 7.23 -8.52
N GLU A 88 -20.90 8.31 -7.80
CA GLU A 88 -21.40 9.66 -8.13
C GLU A 88 -20.98 10.11 -9.53
N ARG A 89 -19.74 9.77 -9.95
CA ARG A 89 -19.23 10.07 -11.30
C ARG A 89 -19.74 9.12 -12.38
N GLY A 90 -20.48 8.07 -12.02
CA GLY A 90 -20.95 7.03 -12.92
C GLY A 90 -19.85 6.15 -13.50
N LEU A 91 -18.70 6.04 -12.83
CA LEU A 91 -17.55 5.22 -13.25
C LEU A 91 -17.60 3.79 -12.67
N VAL A 92 -18.33 3.61 -11.58
CA VAL A 92 -18.62 2.32 -10.97
C VAL A 92 -20.12 2.13 -10.91
N SER A 93 -20.58 0.90 -11.07
CA SER A 93 -21.95 0.47 -10.80
C SER A 93 -21.99 -0.44 -9.57
N ARG A 94 -23.12 -0.41 -8.86
CA ARG A 94 -23.38 -1.27 -7.71
C ARG A 94 -24.59 -2.14 -8.01
N ASP A 95 -24.46 -3.44 -7.75
CA ASP A 95 -25.55 -4.41 -7.83
C ASP A 95 -25.75 -5.11 -6.47
N ILE A 96 -26.95 -5.62 -6.22
CA ILE A 96 -27.30 -6.40 -5.03
C ILE A 96 -27.47 -7.85 -5.48
N HIS A 97 -26.56 -8.72 -5.06
CA HIS A 97 -26.64 -10.13 -5.40
C HIS A 97 -27.89 -10.76 -4.75
N GLY A 98 -28.74 -11.40 -5.56
CA GLY A 98 -30.08 -11.87 -5.14
C GLY A 98 -30.10 -12.94 -4.04
N ASP A 99 -29.04 -13.74 -3.90
CA ASP A 99 -28.95 -14.84 -2.92
C ASP A 99 -28.37 -14.42 -1.56
N ASP A 100 -27.60 -13.33 -1.52
CA ASP A 100 -27.09 -12.74 -0.29
C ASP A 100 -27.36 -11.23 -0.34
N ARG A 101 -28.61 -10.87 -0.03
CA ARG A 101 -29.15 -9.49 -0.03
C ARG A 101 -28.37 -8.48 0.84
N ARG A 102 -27.25 -8.90 1.47
CA ARG A 102 -26.37 -8.06 2.27
C ARG A 102 -25.05 -7.71 1.59
N ARG A 103 -24.68 -8.35 0.46
CA ARG A 103 -23.40 -8.08 -0.21
C ARG A 103 -23.60 -7.25 -1.47
N SER A 104 -23.38 -5.94 -1.33
CA SER A 104 -23.24 -5.02 -2.46
C SER A 104 -21.98 -5.37 -3.25
N VAL A 105 -22.15 -5.71 -4.52
CA VAL A 105 -21.04 -5.99 -5.44
C VAL A 105 -20.79 -4.80 -6.36
N LEU A 106 -19.52 -4.51 -6.65
CA LEU A 106 -19.09 -3.37 -7.45
C LEU A 106 -18.49 -3.85 -8.78
N ALA A 107 -18.71 -3.07 -9.84
CA ALA A 107 -18.06 -3.27 -11.12
C ALA A 107 -17.80 -1.93 -11.80
N LEU A 108 -16.84 -1.87 -12.73
CA LEU A 108 -16.72 -0.72 -13.61
C LEU A 108 -17.97 -0.60 -14.49
N SER A 109 -18.49 0.61 -14.63
CA SER A 109 -19.47 0.90 -15.69
C SER A 109 -18.78 0.92 -17.06
N GLU A 110 -19.55 1.08 -18.14
CA GLU A 110 -18.97 1.31 -19.48
C GLU A 110 -18.05 2.55 -19.48
N LYS A 111 -18.56 3.69 -19.00
CA LYS A 111 -17.77 4.91 -18.79
C LYS A 111 -16.53 4.68 -17.92
N GLY A 112 -16.64 3.82 -16.91
CA GLY A 112 -15.53 3.43 -16.05
C GLY A 112 -14.44 2.67 -16.79
N ARG A 113 -14.82 1.73 -17.67
CA ARG A 113 -13.90 0.98 -18.54
C ARG A 113 -13.22 1.91 -19.55
N ASP A 114 -13.98 2.78 -20.20
CA ASP A 114 -13.41 3.73 -21.17
C ASP A 114 -12.36 4.66 -20.52
N LEU A 115 -12.67 5.16 -19.32
CA LEU A 115 -11.70 5.96 -18.56
C LEU A 115 -10.50 5.12 -18.14
N HIS A 116 -10.70 3.88 -17.69
CA HIS A 116 -9.61 2.98 -17.35
C HIS A 116 -8.66 2.77 -18.53
N ASP A 117 -9.21 2.48 -19.71
CA ASP A 117 -8.43 2.19 -20.92
C ASP A 117 -7.72 3.44 -21.47
N THR A 118 -8.22 4.62 -21.12
CA THR A 118 -7.57 5.90 -21.40
C THR A 118 -6.40 6.18 -20.43
N VAL A 119 -6.55 5.82 -19.15
CA VAL A 119 -5.55 6.11 -18.10
C VAL A 119 -4.45 5.06 -18.06
N ALA A 120 -4.75 3.78 -18.28
CA ALA A 120 -3.82 2.67 -18.13
C ALA A 120 -2.53 2.85 -18.98
N PRO A 121 -2.58 3.26 -20.27
CA PRO A 121 -1.37 3.48 -21.06
C PRO A 121 -0.44 4.57 -20.48
N LEU A 122 -1.01 5.60 -19.86
CA LEU A 122 -0.23 6.65 -19.21
C LEU A 122 0.53 6.12 -17.99
N VAL A 123 -0.13 5.27 -17.20
CA VAL A 123 0.48 4.64 -16.01
C VAL A 123 1.56 3.63 -16.42
N LEU A 124 1.32 2.85 -17.48
CA LEU A 124 2.31 1.92 -18.03
C LEU A 124 3.55 2.65 -18.57
N GLU A 125 3.38 3.81 -19.20
CA GLU A 125 4.52 4.62 -19.64
C GLU A 125 5.30 5.21 -18.45
N CYS A 126 4.61 5.59 -17.36
CA CYS A 126 5.29 6.00 -16.13
C CYS A 126 6.10 4.86 -15.51
N GLU A 127 5.55 3.64 -15.46
CA GLU A 127 6.25 2.44 -15.01
C GLU A 127 7.48 2.17 -15.88
N ARG A 128 7.33 2.19 -17.21
CA ARG A 128 8.43 2.01 -18.15
C ARG A 128 9.57 2.99 -17.91
N ARG A 129 9.26 4.27 -17.64
CA ARG A 129 10.27 5.29 -17.31
C ARG A 129 10.93 5.04 -15.96
N LEU A 130 10.15 4.66 -14.95
CA LEU A 130 10.68 4.32 -13.63
C LEU A 130 11.67 3.15 -13.71
N LEU A 131 11.35 2.12 -14.49
CA LEU A 131 12.17 0.93 -14.67
C LEU A 131 13.29 1.10 -15.70
N SER A 132 13.35 2.22 -16.43
CA SER A 132 14.37 2.46 -17.49
C SER A 132 15.82 2.53 -17.01
N VAL A 133 16.02 2.61 -15.68
CA VAL A 133 17.35 2.57 -15.04
C VAL A 133 17.82 1.14 -14.78
N LEU A 134 16.99 0.14 -15.04
CA LEU A 134 17.25 -1.29 -14.84
C LEU A 134 17.27 -2.02 -16.18
N ASP A 135 18.12 -3.04 -16.29
CA ASP A 135 18.06 -3.98 -17.41
C ASP A 135 16.93 -5.03 -17.22
N GLU A 136 16.70 -5.86 -18.25
CA GLU A 136 15.63 -6.87 -18.22
C GLU A 136 15.82 -7.92 -17.10
N ALA A 137 17.06 -8.27 -16.78
CA ALA A 137 17.37 -9.25 -15.75
C ALA A 137 17.14 -8.65 -14.35
N GLU A 138 17.52 -7.39 -14.14
CA GLU A 138 17.28 -6.64 -12.92
C GLU A 138 15.78 -6.43 -12.67
N VAL A 139 14.99 -6.11 -13.70
CA VAL A 139 13.52 -6.02 -13.59
C VAL A 139 12.92 -7.38 -13.20
N ALA A 140 13.34 -8.47 -13.84
CA ALA A 140 12.87 -9.81 -13.49
C ALA A 140 13.25 -10.20 -12.06
N GLN A 141 14.47 -9.84 -11.62
CA GLN A 141 14.93 -10.06 -10.26
C GLN A 141 14.12 -9.25 -9.25
N LEU A 142 13.84 -7.98 -9.54
CA LEU A 142 12.98 -7.12 -8.70
C LEU A 142 11.60 -7.74 -8.51
N HIS A 143 10.96 -8.18 -9.59
CA HIS A 143 9.66 -8.87 -9.51
C HIS A 143 9.72 -10.13 -8.65
N THR A 144 10.75 -10.95 -8.84
CA THR A 144 10.96 -12.18 -8.07
C THR A 144 11.13 -11.88 -6.57
N LEU A 145 11.92 -10.86 -6.23
CA LEU A 145 12.15 -10.46 -4.84
C LEU A 145 10.87 -9.89 -4.20
N MET A 146 10.13 -9.03 -4.90
CA MET A 146 8.86 -8.51 -4.41
C MET A 146 7.83 -9.62 -4.15
N GLN A 147 7.72 -10.61 -5.05
CA GLN A 147 6.82 -11.76 -4.87
C GLN A 147 7.22 -12.61 -3.65
N ARG A 148 8.52 -12.87 -3.47
CA ARG A 148 9.02 -13.61 -2.31
C ARG A 148 8.76 -12.87 -0.99
N LEU A 149 8.92 -11.54 -1.00
CA LEU A 149 8.60 -10.70 0.16
C LEU A 149 7.10 -10.69 0.46
N ALA A 150 6.25 -10.57 -0.56
CA ALA A 150 4.80 -10.56 -0.41
C ALA A 150 4.21 -11.91 0.03
N GLY A 151 4.89 -13.02 -0.29
CA GLY A 151 4.56 -14.37 0.20
C GLY A 151 5.30 -14.70 1.49
N SER A 152 6.31 -15.57 1.40
CA SER A 152 7.02 -16.10 2.56
C SER A 152 7.64 -15.03 3.47
N GLY A 153 8.03 -13.87 2.93
CA GLY A 153 8.51 -12.76 3.74
C GLY A 153 7.45 -12.23 4.71
N MET A 154 6.22 -12.00 4.23
CA MET A 154 5.09 -11.58 5.05
C MET A 154 4.65 -12.67 6.03
N ASP A 155 4.64 -13.93 5.61
CA ASP A 155 4.31 -15.06 6.48
C ASP A 155 5.26 -15.10 7.70
N ASN A 156 6.56 -15.00 7.44
CA ASN A 156 7.59 -14.99 8.49
C ASN A 156 7.46 -13.76 9.40
N LEU A 157 7.18 -12.57 8.84
CA LEU A 157 6.97 -11.35 9.62
C LEU A 157 5.77 -11.49 10.56
N LEU A 158 4.64 -11.99 10.05
CA LEU A 158 3.41 -12.13 10.83
C LEU A 158 3.51 -13.23 11.88
N ALA A 159 4.23 -14.32 11.61
CA ALA A 159 4.54 -15.34 12.61
C ALA A 159 5.36 -14.73 13.77
N GLY A 160 6.47 -14.05 13.44
CA GLY A 160 7.33 -13.45 14.45
C GLY A 160 6.66 -12.38 15.32
N LEU A 161 5.69 -11.62 14.79
CA LEU A 161 4.93 -10.64 15.55
C LEU A 161 3.88 -11.26 16.49
N LYS A 162 3.37 -12.46 16.19
CA LYS A 162 2.46 -13.20 17.07
C LYS A 162 3.20 -13.85 18.23
N ASP A 163 4.46 -14.25 18.00
CA ASP A 163 5.30 -14.92 18.97
C ASP A 163 6.07 -13.94 19.89
N ALA A 164 6.07 -12.65 19.56
CA ALA A 164 6.73 -11.62 20.37
C ALA A 164 5.96 -11.39 21.69
N PRO A 165 6.60 -11.52 22.87
CA PRO A 165 5.95 -11.15 24.11
C PRO A 165 5.58 -9.67 24.08
N VAL A 166 4.34 -9.35 24.45
CA VAL A 166 3.90 -7.96 24.66
C VAL A 166 4.64 -7.44 25.90
N SER A 167 5.88 -6.97 25.73
CA SER A 167 6.56 -6.25 26.79
C SER A 167 5.76 -4.99 27.09
N PRO A 168 5.24 -4.80 28.32
CA PRO A 168 4.66 -3.52 28.67
C PRO A 168 5.78 -2.50 28.58
N VAL A 169 5.62 -1.50 27.71
CA VAL A 169 6.43 -0.28 27.78
C VAL A 169 6.19 0.26 29.18
N SER A 170 7.17 0.07 30.07
CA SER A 170 7.09 0.51 31.45
C SER A 170 6.89 2.01 31.46
N SER A 171 5.76 2.45 32.03
CA SER A 171 5.35 3.84 32.19
C SER A 171 6.28 4.68 33.08
N ALA A 172 7.44 4.15 33.48
CA ALA A 172 8.30 4.71 34.50
C ALA A 172 9.31 5.76 34.01
N ASP A 173 9.52 5.94 32.70
CA ASP A 173 10.44 6.97 32.16
C ASP A 173 9.77 8.28 31.75
N ARG A 174 8.48 8.48 32.06
CA ARG A 174 7.89 9.82 32.01
C ARG A 174 8.26 10.60 33.26
N ASN A 175 9.50 11.09 33.32
CA ASN A 175 9.81 12.19 34.22
C ASN A 175 9.59 13.53 33.49
N PRO A 176 8.69 14.42 33.97
CA PRO A 176 8.73 15.85 33.66
C PRO A 176 9.72 16.55 34.64
N PRO A 177 9.86 17.88 34.69
CA PRO A 177 9.70 18.97 33.72
C PRO A 177 11.02 19.77 33.54
N LEU A 178 11.05 20.81 32.69
CA LEU A 178 11.88 21.99 32.96
C LEU A 178 11.21 23.26 32.41
N GLY A 179 11.00 24.23 33.32
CA GLY A 179 11.15 25.68 33.10
C GLY A 179 10.09 26.39 32.28
#